data_AF-A0A378Y1V3-F1
#
_entry.id   AF-A0A378Y1V3-F1
#
_cell.length_a   1.000
_cell.length_b   1.000
_cell.length_c   1.000
_cell.angle_alpha   90.00
_cell.angle_beta   90.00
_cell.angle_gamma   90.00
#
_symmetry.space_group_name_H-M   'P 1'
#
loop_
_entity.id
_entity.type
_entity.pdbx_description
1 polymer ?
#
loop_
_entity_poly.entity_id
_entity_poly.type
_entity_poly.pdbx_seq_one_letter_code
_entity_poly.pdbx_strand_id
1 'polypeptide(L)'
;MNYEVKKLKSTDTIKVVKKIGDKIDEVAIMLPVSEIQGFRTEKKSGRTGQTRIVYITDMGEYIDETRTEQTMRLFENIEGFVRVGRGSMADVTKIDEIDEKVYEIYFDKNKKSFVEIAAVHLTNVKKMLQKLRNNKK
;
A
#
# COMPACT_ATOMS: atom_id res chain seq x y z
N MET A 1 13.57 29.69 -6.49
CA MET A 1 13.49 29.12 -5.13
C MET A 1 13.25 27.62 -5.31
N ASN A 2 14.31 26.81 -5.24
CA ASN A 2 14.19 25.36 -5.38
C ASN A 2 13.73 24.81 -4.04
N TYR A 3 12.46 24.42 -3.94
CA TYR A 3 11.96 23.67 -2.79
C TYR A 3 12.48 22.25 -2.93
N GLU A 4 13.42 21.85 -2.08
CA GLU A 4 13.73 20.43 -1.91
C GLU A 4 12.47 19.73 -1.38
N VAL A 5 11.86 18.91 -2.22
CA VAL A 5 10.75 18.07 -1.80
C VAL A 5 11.32 17.02 -0.84
N LYS A 6 11.03 17.19 0.46
CA LYS A 6 11.43 16.23 1.49
C LYS A 6 10.88 14.85 1.12
N LYS A 7 11.77 13.89 0.87
CA LYS A 7 11.41 12.51 0.54
C LYS A 7 10.82 11.82 1.77
N LEU A 8 9.70 11.12 1.58
CA LEU A 8 9.12 10.26 2.61
C LEU A 8 10.07 9.11 2.93
N LYS A 9 10.30 8.84 4.21
CA LYS A 9 11.14 7.75 4.72
C LYS A 9 10.27 6.72 5.45
N SER A 10 10.77 5.49 5.57
CA SER A 10 10.10 4.44 6.35
C SER A 10 9.93 4.79 7.84
N THR A 11 10.79 5.67 8.37
CA THR A 11 10.72 6.17 9.75
C THR A 11 9.69 7.28 9.96
N ASP A 12 9.11 7.82 8.88
CA ASP A 12 8.11 8.87 8.99
C ASP A 12 6.74 8.28 9.38
N THR A 13 5.81 9.16 9.74
CA THR A 13 4.44 8.80 10.13
C THR A 13 3.41 9.55 9.29
N ILE A 14 2.29 8.91 8.99
CA ILE A 14 1.17 9.50 8.25
C ILE A 14 -0.05 9.58 9.19
N LYS A 15 -0.78 10.69 9.15
CA LYS A 15 -2.02 10.84 9.91
C LYS A 15 -3.15 10.11 9.19
N VAL A 16 -3.79 9.17 9.87
CA VAL A 16 -4.81 8.29 9.30
C VAL A 16 -5.96 8.06 10.28
N VAL A 17 -7.07 7.49 9.81
CA VAL A 17 -8.17 6.99 10.67
C VAL A 17 -8.36 5.50 10.45
N LYS A 18 -8.70 4.75 11.50
CA LYS A 18 -8.87 3.29 11.39
C LYS A 18 -10.14 2.94 10.64
N LYS A 19 -10.08 1.91 9.80
CA LYS A 19 -11.21 1.35 9.04
C LYS A 19 -11.49 -0.08 9.50
N ILE A 20 -12.75 -0.38 9.82
CA ILE A 20 -13.22 -1.73 10.21
C ILE A 20 -14.44 -2.06 9.37
N GLY A 21 -14.23 -2.83 8.29
CA GLY A 21 -15.27 -3.03 7.27
C GLY A 21 -15.69 -1.69 6.67
N ASP A 22 -16.97 -1.34 6.78
CA ASP A 22 -17.52 -0.05 6.33
C ASP A 22 -17.45 1.06 7.38
N LYS A 23 -17.09 0.73 8.63
CA LYS A 23 -16.98 1.71 9.72
C LYS A 23 -15.63 2.40 9.68
N ILE A 24 -15.64 3.71 9.94
CA ILE A 24 -14.46 4.56 10.05
C ILE A 24 -14.44 5.11 11.47
N ASP A 25 -13.29 5.02 12.12
CA ASP A 25 -13.10 5.59 13.45
C ASP A 25 -13.05 7.12 13.38
N GLU A 26 -13.48 7.78 14.46
CA GLU A 26 -13.50 9.25 14.54
C GLU A 26 -12.15 9.82 14.96
N VAL A 27 -11.31 8.99 15.59
CA VAL A 27 -10.01 9.38 16.11
C VAL A 27 -8.92 9.14 15.08
N ALA A 28 -8.19 10.21 14.77
CA ALA A 28 -7.01 10.12 13.93
C ALA A 28 -5.79 9.66 14.75
N ILE A 29 -4.97 8.80 14.13
CA ILE A 29 -3.72 8.30 14.68
C ILE A 29 -2.55 8.62 13.74
N MET A 30 -1.33 8.55 14.27
CA MET A 30 -0.10 8.60 13.48
C MET A 30 0.34 7.16 13.18
N LEU A 31 0.21 6.73 11.93
CA LEU A 31 0.64 5.41 11.46
C LEU A 31 2.08 5.48 10.96
N PRO A 32 3.01 4.69 11.50
CA PRO A 32 4.36 4.60 10.95
C PRO A 32 4.34 4.03 9.54
N VAL A 33 5.09 4.65 8.63
CA VAL A 33 5.19 4.18 7.23
C VAL A 33 5.75 2.76 7.16
N SER A 34 6.67 2.44 8.07
CA SER A 34 7.23 1.09 8.23
C SER A 34 6.22 0.00 8.57
N GLU A 35 4.99 0.33 8.99
CA GLU A 35 3.92 -0.66 9.26
C GLU A 35 3.09 -0.98 8.01
N ILE A 36 3.18 -0.16 6.96
CA ILE A 36 2.35 -0.28 5.76
C ILE A 36 2.87 -1.43 4.89
N GLN A 37 2.01 -2.40 4.59
CA GLN A 37 2.28 -3.54 3.72
C GLN A 37 1.96 -3.22 2.25
N GLY A 38 0.97 -2.37 2.05
CA GLY A 38 0.53 -1.91 0.75
C GLY A 38 -0.59 -0.91 0.92
N PHE A 39 -1.07 -0.39 -0.20
CA PHE A 39 -2.29 0.41 -0.19
C PHE A 39 -3.04 0.27 -1.49
N ARG A 40 -4.32 0.61 -1.44
CA ARG A 40 -5.20 0.69 -2.60
C ARG A 40 -6.09 1.92 -2.53
N THR A 41 -6.53 2.39 -3.69
CA THR A 41 -7.58 3.40 -3.77
C THR A 41 -8.96 2.77 -3.66
N GLU A 42 -9.83 3.40 -2.89
CA GLU A 42 -11.23 3.04 -2.78
C GLU A 42 -12.12 4.23 -3.17
N LYS A 43 -13.26 3.99 -3.81
CA LYS A 43 -14.25 5.03 -4.09
C LYS A 43 -14.97 5.42 -2.80
N LYS A 44 -15.14 6.73 -2.55
CA LYS A 44 -15.97 7.18 -1.43
C LYS A 44 -17.44 6.93 -1.77
N SER A 45 -18.15 6.22 -0.88
CA SER A 45 -19.60 6.01 -1.04
C SER A 45 -20.34 7.34 -1.09
N GLY A 46 -21.31 7.47 -1.99
CA GLY A 46 -22.16 8.66 -2.11
C GLY A 46 -21.50 9.91 -2.72
N ARG A 47 -20.24 9.84 -3.19
CA ARG A 47 -19.58 10.97 -3.87
C ARG A 47 -18.94 10.54 -5.19
N THR A 48 -19.57 10.89 -6.31
CA THR A 48 -19.07 10.57 -7.65
C THR A 48 -17.67 11.14 -7.86
N GLY A 49 -16.71 10.27 -8.20
CA GLY A 49 -15.34 10.68 -8.57
C GLY A 49 -14.38 10.92 -7.41
N GLN A 50 -14.81 10.88 -6.14
CA GLN A 50 -13.89 10.98 -5.00
C GLN A 50 -13.34 9.61 -4.60
N THR A 51 -12.03 9.53 -4.45
CA THR A 51 -11.32 8.35 -3.95
C THR A 51 -10.63 8.66 -2.63
N ARG A 52 -10.31 7.61 -1.88
CA ARG A 52 -9.50 7.65 -0.66
C ARG A 52 -8.42 6.58 -0.72
N ILE A 53 -7.35 6.75 0.03
CA ILE A 53 -6.32 5.73 0.18
C ILE A 53 -6.68 4.85 1.36
N VAL A 54 -6.56 3.54 1.15
CA VAL A 54 -6.67 2.51 2.19
C VAL A 54 -5.30 1.87 2.34
N TYR A 55 -4.62 2.19 3.43
CA TYR A 55 -3.38 1.54 3.86
C TYR A 55 -3.70 0.21 4.53
N ILE A 56 -2.90 -0.80 4.20
CA ILE A 56 -3.01 -2.15 4.70
C ILE A 56 -1.83 -2.43 5.62
N THR A 57 -2.11 -2.97 6.80
CA THR A 57 -1.13 -3.27 7.86
C THR A 57 -1.52 -4.56 8.57
N ASP A 58 -0.61 -5.11 9.38
CA ASP A 58 -0.93 -6.25 10.26
C ASP A 58 -2.02 -5.93 11.31
N MET A 59 -2.22 -4.65 11.62
CA MET A 59 -3.23 -4.19 12.59
C MET A 59 -4.59 -3.88 11.95
N GLY A 60 -4.71 -4.08 10.63
CA GLY A 60 -5.91 -3.80 9.84
C GLY A 60 -5.74 -2.63 8.87
N GLU A 61 -6.87 -2.07 8.46
CA GLU A 61 -6.95 -1.04 7.42
C GLU A 61 -7.02 0.37 8.01
N TYR A 62 -6.39 1.32 7.33
CA TYR A 62 -6.41 2.74 7.69
C TYR A 62 -6.67 3.61 6.48
N ILE A 63 -7.45 4.67 6.67
CA ILE A 63 -7.81 5.61 5.60
C ILE A 63 -7.00 6.88 5.71
N ASP A 64 -6.57 7.37 4.56
CA ASP A 64 -6.12 8.74 4.35
C ASP A 64 -6.92 9.40 3.20
N GLU A 65 -7.25 10.68 3.40
CA GLU A 65 -8.00 11.49 2.43
C GLU A 65 -7.08 12.23 1.43
N THR A 66 -5.78 11.91 1.42
CA THR A 66 -4.84 12.43 0.43
C THR A 66 -5.15 11.98 -1.01
N ARG A 67 -4.62 12.74 -1.97
CA ARG A 67 -4.77 12.44 -3.40
C ARG A 67 -3.89 11.28 -3.79
N THR A 68 -4.45 10.31 -4.50
CA THR A 68 -3.75 9.11 -4.98
C THR A 68 -2.40 9.40 -5.62
N GLU A 69 -2.33 10.27 -6.62
CA GLU A 69 -1.08 10.54 -7.33
C GLU A 69 0.02 11.10 -6.42
N GLN A 70 -0.36 11.89 -5.40
CA GLN A 70 0.61 12.41 -4.43
C GLN A 70 1.12 11.28 -3.55
N THR A 71 0.24 10.43 -3.05
CA THR A 71 0.59 9.26 -2.25
C THR A 71 1.49 8.29 -3.02
N MET A 72 1.14 7.97 -4.28
CA MET A 72 1.96 7.09 -5.13
C MET A 72 3.39 7.62 -5.27
N ARG A 73 3.55 8.92 -5.58
CA ARG A 73 4.89 9.55 -5.71
C ARG A 73 5.70 9.53 -4.42
N LEU A 74 5.04 9.68 -3.27
CA LEU A 74 5.72 9.61 -1.98
C LEU A 74 6.26 8.20 -1.72
N PHE A 75 5.45 7.18 -1.99
CA PHE A 75 5.81 5.78 -1.76
C PHE A 75 6.77 5.21 -2.82
N GLU A 76 6.76 5.73 -4.05
CA GLU A 76 7.74 5.36 -5.11
C GLU A 76 9.20 5.61 -4.68
N ASN A 77 9.43 6.49 -3.71
CA ASN A 77 10.77 6.78 -3.19
C ASN A 77 11.19 5.87 -2.02
N ILE A 78 10.29 5.02 -1.53
CA ILE A 78 10.56 4.11 -0.42
C ILE A 78 11.02 2.78 -0.99
N GLU A 79 12.21 2.33 -0.55
CA GLU A 79 12.72 1.02 -0.93
C GLU A 79 11.74 -0.09 -0.54
N GLY A 80 11.50 -1.02 -1.45
CA GLY A 80 10.54 -2.13 -1.27
C GLY A 80 9.14 -1.82 -1.81
N PHE A 81 8.72 -0.56 -1.87
CA PHE A 81 7.42 -0.23 -2.44
C PHE A 81 7.44 -0.26 -3.97
N VAL A 82 6.48 -0.96 -4.56
CA VAL A 82 6.32 -1.07 -6.01
C VAL A 82 4.86 -0.83 -6.41
N ARG A 83 4.66 -0.15 -7.54
CA ARG A 83 3.34 0.00 -8.15
C ARG A 83 2.85 -1.35 -8.67
N VAL A 84 1.65 -1.74 -8.23
CA VAL A 84 1.00 -2.99 -8.63
C VAL A 84 -0.33 -2.76 -9.36
N GLY A 85 -0.80 -1.52 -9.41
CA GLY A 85 -1.96 -1.10 -10.21
C GLY A 85 -2.05 0.42 -10.33
N ARG A 86 -3.13 0.91 -10.95
CA ARG A 86 -3.33 2.36 -11.19
C ARG A 86 -3.42 3.18 -9.90
N GLY A 87 -3.91 2.58 -8.82
CA GLY A 87 -4.03 3.21 -7.50
C GLY A 87 -3.59 2.29 -6.37
N SER A 88 -2.71 1.32 -6.66
CA SER A 88 -2.23 0.36 -5.67
C SER A 88 -0.72 0.17 -5.71
N MET A 89 -0.14 0.03 -4.52
CA MET A 89 1.26 -0.33 -4.31
C MET A 89 1.38 -1.42 -3.26
N ALA A 90 2.45 -2.19 -3.33
CA ALA A 90 2.81 -3.20 -2.35
C ALA A 90 4.27 -3.03 -1.92
N ASP A 91 4.56 -3.28 -0.65
CA ASP A 91 5.92 -3.49 -0.15
C ASP A 91 6.33 -4.94 -0.43
N VAL A 92 7.23 -5.14 -1.40
CA VAL A 92 7.69 -6.48 -1.78
C VAL A 92 8.41 -7.22 -0.65
N THR A 93 8.92 -6.51 0.35
CA THR A 93 9.62 -7.13 1.49
C THR A 93 8.67 -7.81 2.46
N LYS A 94 7.37 -7.47 2.39
CA LYS A 94 6.30 -7.95 3.26
C LYS A 94 5.31 -8.89 2.55
N ILE A 95 5.56 -9.23 1.29
CA ILE A 95 4.71 -10.17 0.55
C ILE A 95 4.92 -11.59 1.07
N ASP A 96 3.82 -12.24 1.46
CA ASP A 96 3.79 -13.65 1.80
C ASP A 96 3.59 -14.49 0.52
N GLU A 97 2.50 -14.25 -0.20
CA GLU A 97 2.09 -15.00 -1.39
C GLU A 97 1.55 -14.08 -2.50
N ILE A 98 1.65 -14.54 -3.75
CA ILE A 98 0.96 -13.94 -4.90
C ILE A 98 0.10 -15.04 -5.52
N ASP A 99 -1.22 -14.83 -5.59
CA ASP A 99 -2.13 -15.73 -6.30
C ASP A 99 -2.37 -15.20 -7.72
N GLU A 100 -1.78 -15.89 -8.69
CA GLU A 100 -1.79 -15.52 -10.10
C GLU A 100 -3.14 -15.79 -10.78
N LYS A 101 -4.01 -16.61 -10.17
CA LYS A 101 -5.32 -16.93 -10.74
C LYS A 101 -6.32 -15.81 -10.48
N VAL A 102 -6.28 -15.24 -9.28
CA VAL A 102 -7.17 -14.15 -8.86
C VAL A 102 -6.50 -12.77 -8.89
N TYR A 103 -5.21 -12.71 -9.22
CA TYR A 103 -4.43 -11.47 -9.32
C TYR A 103 -4.36 -10.69 -8.00
N GLU A 104 -4.04 -11.40 -6.92
CA GLU A 104 -3.94 -10.83 -5.57
C GLU A 104 -2.55 -11.05 -4.96
N ILE A 105 -2.05 -10.02 -4.26
CA ILE A 105 -0.85 -10.07 -3.42
C ILE A 105 -1.32 -10.15 -1.97
N TYR A 106 -0.97 -11.22 -1.28
CA TYR A 106 -1.27 -11.42 0.14
C TYR A 106 -0.07 -11.07 1.01
N PHE A 107 -0.37 -10.39 2.13
CA PHE A 107 0.62 -10.00 3.14
C PHE A 107 0.57 -10.90 4.38
N ASP A 108 -0.41 -11.80 4.45
CA ASP A 108 -0.54 -12.76 5.54
C ASP A 108 -0.93 -14.15 5.02
N LYS A 109 -0.50 -15.18 5.74
CA LYS A 109 -0.73 -16.59 5.40
C LYS A 109 -2.21 -17.01 5.40
N ASN A 110 -3.06 -16.28 6.11
CA ASN A 110 -4.50 -16.56 6.16
C ASN A 110 -5.26 -15.87 5.03
N LYS A 111 -4.56 -15.18 4.13
CA LYS A 111 -5.13 -14.51 2.94
C LYS A 111 -6.24 -13.51 3.28
N LYS A 112 -6.10 -12.78 4.40
CA LYS A 112 -7.07 -11.76 4.85
C LYS A 112 -6.69 -10.34 4.42
N SER A 113 -5.40 -10.10 4.20
CA SER A 113 -4.79 -8.83 3.90
C SER A 113 -4.19 -8.88 2.51
N PHE A 114 -4.78 -8.13 1.55
CA PHE A 114 -4.35 -8.16 0.16
C PHE A 114 -4.53 -6.86 -0.61
N VAL A 115 -3.75 -6.74 -1.69
CA VAL A 115 -4.00 -5.80 -2.79
C VAL A 115 -4.13 -6.54 -4.11
N GLU A 116 -4.99 -6.04 -4.99
CA GLU A 116 -5.06 -6.49 -6.38
C GLU A 116 -3.82 -6.01 -7.15
N ILE A 117 -3.33 -6.88 -8.05
CA ILE A 117 -2.23 -6.61 -8.96
C ILE A 117 -2.70 -6.69 -10.42
N ALA A 118 -2.44 -5.65 -11.22
CA ALA A 118 -2.68 -5.75 -12.65
C ALA A 118 -1.66 -6.69 -13.30
N ALA A 119 -2.11 -7.52 -14.25
CA ALA A 119 -1.28 -8.52 -14.94
C ALA A 119 0.05 -7.96 -15.48
N VAL A 120 0.05 -6.71 -15.96
CA VAL A 120 1.24 -6.02 -16.47
C VAL A 120 2.35 -5.85 -15.43
N HIS A 121 2.02 -5.83 -14.13
CA HIS A 121 2.99 -5.67 -13.04
C HIS A 121 3.49 -7.00 -12.48
N LEU A 122 2.81 -8.12 -12.75
CA LEU A 122 3.06 -9.42 -12.12
C LEU A 122 4.50 -9.90 -12.31
N THR A 123 4.99 -9.87 -13.55
CA THR A 123 6.36 -10.31 -13.88
C THR A 123 7.42 -9.50 -13.13
N ASN A 124 7.21 -8.19 -12.97
CA ASN A 124 8.17 -7.33 -12.28
C ASN A 124 8.20 -7.64 -10.78
N VAL A 125 7.03 -7.72 -10.15
CA VAL A 125 6.90 -8.02 -8.71
C VAL A 125 7.52 -9.37 -8.36
N LYS A 126 7.25 -10.41 -9.16
CA LYS A 126 7.84 -11.75 -8.97
C LYS A 126 9.37 -11.73 -9.03
N LYS A 127 9.96 -11.02 -9.99
CA LYS A 127 11.41 -10.88 -10.11
C LYS A 127 12.02 -10.20 -8.88
N MET A 128 11.38 -9.16 -8.36
CA MET A 128 11.84 -8.47 -7.14
C MET A 128 11.77 -9.40 -5.93
N LEU A 129 10.65 -10.10 -5.74
CA LEU A 129 10.44 -11.04 -4.64
C LEU A 129 11.45 -12.19 -4.66
N GLN A 130 11.75 -12.74 -5.84
CA GLN A 130 12.75 -13.80 -5.98
C GLN A 130 14.17 -13.32 -5.61
N LYS A 131 14.56 -12.11 -6.05
CA LYS A 131 15.84 -11.52 -5.67
C LYS A 131 15.97 -11.35 -4.16
N LEU A 132 14.94 -10.84 -3.51
CA LEU A 132 14.92 -10.68 -2.05
C LEU A 132 15.05 -12.01 -1.32
N ARG A 133 14.38 -13.07 -1.78
CA ARG A 133 14.44 -14.41 -1.18
C ARG A 133 15.79 -15.08 -1.39
N ASN A 134 16.45 -14.84 -2.52
CA ASN A 134 17.78 -15.38 -2.79
C ASN A 134 18.87 -14.69 -1.98
N ASN A 135 18.74 -13.38 -1.72
CA ASN A 135 19.71 -12.63 -0.92
C ASN A 135 19.64 -12.94 0.59
N LYS A 136 18.59 -13.64 1.05
CA LYS A 136 18.41 -14.06 2.45
C LYS A 136 18.93 -15.48 2.74
N LYS A 137 19.38 -16.21 1.71
CA LYS A 137 20.00 -17.53 1.84
C LYS A 137 21.51 -17.41 1.82
#